data_AF-A0A523DFW5-F1
#
_entry.id   AF-A0A523DFW5-F1
#
_cell.length_a   1.000
_cell.length_b   1.000
_cell.length_c   1.000
_cell.angle_alpha   90.00
_cell.angle_beta   90.00
_cell.angle_gamma   90.00
#
_symmetry.space_group_name_H-M   'P 1'
#
loop_
_entity.id
_entity.type
_entity.pdbx_description
1 polymer ?
#
loop_
_entity_poly.entity_id
_entity_poly.type
_entity_poly.pdbx_seq_one_letter_code
_entity_poly.pdbx_strand_id
1 'polypeptide(L)' 'MFGSKVKIDTALLEKATRYAEIAGYSTVEEFINHALEKEISQLEGADSEEEIKKRLKGLGYIS' A
#
# COMPACT_ATOMS: atom_id res chain seq x y z
N MET A 1 -11.37 -3.11 -18.70
CA MET A 1 -11.14 -3.69 -17.37
C MET A 1 -11.55 -2.65 -16.35
N PHE A 2 -12.69 -2.81 -15.68
CA PHE A 2 -13.16 -1.83 -14.70
C PHE A 2 -12.67 -2.26 -13.31
N GLY A 3 -11.49 -1.78 -12.92
CA GLY A 3 -11.07 -1.82 -11.52
C GLY A 3 -11.77 -0.73 -10.70
N SER A 4 -11.88 -0.96 -9.39
CA SER A 4 -12.34 0.04 -8.43
C SER A 4 -11.38 1.24 -8.42
N LYS A 5 -11.91 2.47 -8.49
CA LYS A 5 -11.09 3.68 -8.42
C LYS A 5 -10.93 4.12 -6.96
N VAL A 6 -9.71 4.18 -6.47
CA VAL A 6 -9.37 4.77 -5.17
C VAL A 6 -8.86 6.19 -5.40
N LYS A 7 -9.42 7.17 -4.68
CA LYS A 7 -8.96 8.56 -4.77
C LYS A 7 -7.66 8.71 -3.96
N ILE A 8 -6.64 9.28 -4.57
CA ILE A 8 -5.36 9.61 -3.94
C ILE A 8 -5.22 11.13 -3.92
N ASP A 9 -4.73 11.68 -2.82
CA ASP A 9 -4.40 13.10 -2.72
C ASP A 9 -3.36 13.50 -3.80
N THR A 10 -3.55 14.66 -4.42
CA THR A 10 -2.70 15.09 -5.55
C THR A 10 -1.24 15.22 -5.14
N ALA A 11 -0.95 15.78 -3.96
CA ALA A 11 0.43 15.95 -3.50
C ALA A 11 1.08 14.59 -3.14
N LEU A 12 0.28 13.63 -2.69
CA LEU A 12 0.76 12.26 -2.48
C LEU A 12 1.07 11.56 -3.82
N LEU A 13 0.19 11.73 -4.82
CA LEU A 13 0.40 11.15 -6.14
C LEU A 13 1.65 11.72 -6.82
N GLU A 14 1.89 13.04 -6.74
CA GLU A 14 3.11 13.67 -7.25
C GLU A 14 4.39 13.09 -6.63
N LYS A 15 4.38 12.86 -5.32
CA LYS A 15 5.49 12.18 -4.63
C LYS A 15 5.65 10.75 -5.13
N ALA A 16 4.55 10.00 -5.22
CA ALA A 16 4.57 8.63 -5.71
C ALA A 16 5.15 8.54 -7.13
N THR A 17 4.75 9.44 -8.05
CA THR A 17 5.29 9.51 -9.41
C THR A 17 6.79 9.76 -9.40
N ARG A 18 7.25 10.77 -8.64
CA ARG A 18 8.69 11.09 -8.53
C ARG A 18 9.51 9.90 -8.03
N TYR A 19 9.03 9.22 -6.99
CA TYR A 19 9.74 8.06 -6.44
C TYR A 19 9.64 6.83 -7.33
N ALA A 20 8.54 6.64 -8.07
CA ALA A 20 8.39 5.58 -9.06
C ALA A 20 9.45 5.71 -10.17
N GLU A 21 9.64 6.92 -10.71
CA GLU A 21 10.68 7.20 -11.71
C GLU A 21 12.09 6.92 -11.17
N ILE A 22 12.41 7.42 -9.96
CA ILE A 22 13.71 7.19 -9.32
C ILE A 22 13.96 5.70 -9.08
N ALA A 23 12.92 4.95 -8.73
CA ALA A 23 12.98 3.51 -8.48
C ALA A 23 12.95 2.67 -9.77
N GLY A 24 12.83 3.29 -10.96
CA GLY A 24 12.86 2.61 -12.25
C GLY A 24 11.58 1.89 -12.64
N TYR A 25 10.44 2.27 -12.07
CA TYR A 25 9.14 1.70 -12.42
C TYR A 25 8.65 2.23 -13.78
N SER A 26 7.90 1.40 -14.51
CA SER A 26 7.37 1.79 -15.82
C SER A 26 6.21 2.78 -15.70
N THR A 27 5.40 2.65 -14.64
CA THR A 27 4.29 3.57 -14.34
C THR A 27 4.15 3.79 -12.83
N VAL A 28 3.56 4.93 -12.44
CA VAL A 28 3.20 5.17 -11.03
C VAL A 28 2.16 4.17 -10.51
N GLU A 29 1.30 3.64 -11.39
CA GLU A 29 0.30 2.63 -11.03
C GLU A 29 0.96 1.31 -10.59
N GLU A 30 1.99 0.86 -11.32
CA GLU A 30 2.80 -0.32 -10.94
C GLU A 30 3.46 -0.12 -9.58
N PHE A 31 4.03 1.07 -9.33
CA PHE A 31 4.65 1.41 -8.05
C PHE A 31 3.64 1.37 -6.90
N ILE A 32 2.47 1.98 -7.08
CA ILE A 32 1.42 2.01 -6.06
C ILE A 32 0.91 0.58 -5.78
N ASN A 33 0.70 -0.23 -6.81
CA ASN A 33 0.26 -1.62 -6.63
C ASN A 33 1.30 -2.43 -5.83
N HIS A 34 2.58 -2.40 -6.21
CA HIS A 34 3.62 -3.10 -5.45
C HIS A 34 3.75 -2.60 -4.00
N ALA A 35 3.57 -1.30 -3.77
CA ALA A 35 3.59 -0.74 -2.42
C ALA A 35 2.44 -1.29 -1.56
N LEU A 36 1.23 -1.37 -2.12
CA LEU A 36 0.06 -1.93 -1.45
C LEU A 36 0.19 -3.44 -1.21
N GLU A 37 0.67 -4.20 -2.19
CA GLU A 37 0.93 -5.64 -2.03
C GLU A 37 1.94 -5.90 -0.91
N LYS A 38 3.03 -5.11 -0.87
CA LYS A 38 4.02 -5.21 0.21
C LYS A 38 3.42 -4.91 1.57
N GLU A 39 2.57 -3.89 1.69
CA GLU A 39 1.90 -3.56 2.95
C GLU A 39 0.93 -4.67 3.39
N ILE A 40 0.12 -5.17 2.47
CA ILE A 40 -0.83 -6.26 2.73
C ILE A 40 -0.10 -7.54 3.17
N SER A 41 1.06 -7.85 2.56
CA SER A 41 1.86 -9.03 2.94
C SER A 41 2.32 -9.03 4.40
N GLN A 42 2.41 -7.87 5.06
CA GLN A 42 2.71 -7.79 6.49
C GLN A 42 1.54 -8.30 7.36
N LEU A 43 0.32 -8.21 6.83
CA LEU A 43 -0.91 -8.63 7.49
C LEU A 43 -1.31 -10.06 7.12
N GLU A 44 -0.87 -10.56 5.96
CA GLU A 44 -1.14 -11.91 5.49
C GLU A 44 -0.54 -13.00 6.39
N GLY A 45 -1.24 -14.13 6.50
CA GLY A 45 -0.85 -15.25 7.36
C GLY A 45 -1.23 -15.07 8.84
N ALA A 46 -2.15 -14.16 9.14
CA ALA A 46 -2.85 -14.12 10.41
C ALA A 46 -4.17 -14.89 10.30
N ASP A 47 -4.32 -15.98 11.04
CA ASP A 47 -5.48 -16.89 10.92
C ASP A 47 -6.69 -16.42 11.74
N SER A 48 -6.53 -15.35 12.52
CA SER A 48 -7.57 -14.79 13.38
C SER A 48 -7.59 -13.26 13.36
N GLU A 49 -8.77 -12.69 13.59
CA GLU A 49 -8.97 -11.24 13.72
C GLU A 49 -8.10 -10.64 14.84
N GLU A 50 -7.87 -11.39 15.92
CA GLU A 50 -7.04 -10.99 17.05
C GLU A 50 -5.56 -10.87 16.66
N GLU A 51 -5.07 -11.79 15.83
CA GLU A 51 -3.71 -11.72 15.30
C GLU A 51 -3.55 -10.54 14.32
N ILE A 52 -4.54 -10.31 13.45
CA ILE A 52 -4.57 -9.14 12.56
C ILE A 52 -4.53 -7.84 13.37
N LYS A 53 -5.36 -7.71 14.42
CA LYS A 53 -5.36 -6.53 15.32
C LYS A 53 -4.00 -6.33 15.99
N LYS A 54 -3.35 -7.41 16.43
CA LYS A 54 -2.01 -7.33 17.04
C LYS A 54 -0.96 -6.84 16.05
N ARG A 55 -1.00 -7.32 14.79
CA ARG A 55 -0.11 -6.85 13.72
C ARG A 55 -0.36 -5.39 13.37
N LEU A 56 -1.62 -5.00 13.21
CA LEU A 56 -2.02 -3.60 12.96
C LEU A 56 -1.56 -2.67 14.09
N LYS A 57 -1.65 -3.10 15.34
CA LYS A 57 -1.12 -2.34 16.50
C LYS A 57 0.40 -2.22 16.45
N GLY A 58 1.12 -3.28 16.11
CA GLY A 58 2.58 -3.26 15.93
C GLY A 58 3.05 -2.34 14.79
N LEU A 59 2.24 -2.22 13.74
CA LEU A 59 2.47 -1.32 12.60
C LEU A 59 1.97 0.13 12.86
N GLY A 60 1.29 0.38 13.98
CA GLY A 60 0.83 1.72 14.37
C GLY A 60 -0.49 2.17 13.74
N TYR A 61 -1.24 1.27 13.10
CA TYR A 61 -2.54 1.59 12.50
C TYR A 61 -3.65 1.80 13.54
N ILE A 62 -3.55 1.15 14.70
CA ILE A 62 -4.53 1.22 15.79
C ILE A 62 -3.81 1.31 17.14
N SER A 63 -4.40 2.04 18.09
CA SER A 63 -3.90 2.20 19.46
C SER A 63 -4.67 1.33 20.45
#